data_AF-A0A1Z4EW24-F1
#
_entry.id   AF-A0A1Z4EW24-F1
#
_cell.length_a   1.000
_cell.length_b   1.000
_cell.length_c   1.000
_cell.angle_alpha   90.00
_cell.angle_beta   90.00
_cell.angle_gamma   90.00
#
_symmetry.space_group_name_H-M   'P 1'
#
loop_
_entity.id
_entity.type
_entity.pdbx_description
1 polymer ?
#
loop_
_entity_poly.entity_id
_entity_poly.type
_entity_poly.pdbx_seq_one_letter_code
_entity_poly.pdbx_strand_id
1 'polypeptide(L)'
;MSIDQLTENAKNGSLVLHLEDGAIDKILAACDEYIQALGDLFRDASDLSTYQLGFAEGHLGSGATLAQAFQAKAAGGKNSAASSFQSHIDQVEEMKALFVALRRGYHSTEANNTTRFGPHGR
;
A
#
# COMPACT_ATOMS: atom_id res chain seq x y z
N MET A 1 15.45 11.65 -2.34
CA MET A 1 15.61 10.44 -3.18
C MET A 1 14.22 9.91 -3.43
N SER A 2 13.78 9.76 -4.68
CA SER A 2 12.40 9.30 -4.99
C SER A 2 12.28 7.78 -4.85
N ILE A 3 11.06 7.26 -4.68
CA ILE A 3 10.79 5.82 -4.65
C ILE A 3 11.24 5.14 -5.96
N ASP A 4 11.13 5.84 -7.09
CA ASP A 4 11.62 5.36 -8.39
C ASP A 4 13.13 5.16 -8.38
N GLN A 5 13.89 6.12 -7.83
CA GLN A 5 15.34 6.01 -7.69
C GLN A 5 15.72 4.86 -6.77
N LEU A 6 15.01 4.68 -5.66
CA LEU A 6 15.23 3.56 -4.75
C LEU A 6 14.94 2.22 -5.44
N THR A 7 13.88 2.15 -6.24
CA THR A 7 13.49 0.94 -6.97
C THR A 7 14.50 0.59 -8.05
N GLU A 8 15.03 1.58 -8.77
CA GLU A 8 16.08 1.36 -9.76
C GLU A 8 17.37 0.87 -9.11
N ASN A 9 17.76 1.50 -7.98
CA ASN A 9 18.92 1.07 -7.20
C ASN A 9 18.75 -0.35 -6.62
N ALA A 10 17.53 -0.72 -6.24
CA ALA A 10 17.23 -2.08 -5.80
C ALA A 10 17.35 -3.10 -6.95
N LYS A 11 16.84 -2.77 -8.15
CA LYS A 11 16.92 -3.63 -9.34
C LYS A 11 18.36 -3.86 -9.80
N ASN A 12 19.21 -2.83 -9.74
CA ASN A 12 20.60 -2.91 -10.17
C ASN A 12 21.57 -3.38 -9.06
N GLY A 13 21.05 -3.70 -7.86
CA GLY A 13 21.83 -4.22 -6.74
C GLY A 13 22.68 -3.19 -5.99
N SER A 14 22.59 -1.89 -6.32
CA SER A 14 23.27 -0.82 -5.58
C SER A 14 22.58 -0.45 -4.26
N LEU A 15 21.33 -0.88 -4.06
CA LEU A 15 20.63 -0.84 -2.79
C LEU A 15 20.39 -2.27 -2.30
N VAL A 16 20.90 -2.58 -1.10
CA VAL A 16 20.76 -3.89 -0.46
C VAL A 16 20.14 -3.69 0.92
N LEU A 17 19.16 -4.52 1.26
CA LEU A 17 18.60 -4.59 2.61
C LEU A 17 19.19 -5.81 3.32
N HIS A 18 19.81 -5.61 4.48
CA HIS A 18 20.24 -6.69 5.34
C HIS A 18 19.08 -7.10 6.26
N LEU A 19 18.52 -8.27 5.98
CA LEU A 19 17.37 -8.83 6.68
C LEU A 19 17.70 -10.24 7.16
N GLU A 20 17.07 -10.66 8.25
CA GLU A 20 17.05 -12.06 8.65
C GLU A 20 16.33 -12.92 7.60
N ASP A 21 16.67 -14.20 7.53
CA ASP A 21 16.06 -15.13 6.59
C ASP A 21 14.53 -15.13 6.71
N GLY A 22 13.85 -14.97 5.58
CA GLY A 22 12.39 -14.91 5.49
C GLY A 22 11.74 -13.62 6.04
N ALA A 23 12.51 -12.67 6.57
CA ALA A 23 11.94 -11.39 7.02
C ALA A 23 11.35 -10.57 5.87
N ILE A 24 11.94 -10.66 4.66
CA ILE A 24 11.39 -9.99 3.48
C ILE A 24 10.01 -10.53 3.08
N ASP A 25 9.77 -11.83 3.25
CA ASP A 25 8.47 -12.43 2.96
C ASP A 25 7.42 -12.00 3.98
N LYS A 26 7.80 -11.89 5.26
CA LYS A 26 6.93 -11.32 6.31
C LYS A 26 6.56 -9.85 6.01
N ILE A 27 7.53 -9.06 5.55
CA ILE A 27 7.28 -7.66 5.17
C ILE A 27 6.30 -7.58 3.99
N LEU A 28 6.50 -8.42 2.96
CA LEU A 28 5.60 -8.47 1.81
C LEU A 28 4.18 -8.91 2.20
N ALA A 29 4.05 -9.92 3.06
CA ALA A 29 2.77 -10.36 3.61
C ALA A 29 2.08 -9.24 4.42
N ALA A 30 2.83 -8.52 5.26
CA ALA A 30 2.28 -7.39 6.01
C ALA A 30 1.80 -6.25 5.09
N CYS A 31 2.49 -5.99 3.96
CA CYS A 31 2.01 -5.04 2.96
C CYS A 31 0.67 -5.50 2.36
N ASP A 32 0.54 -6.79 2.04
CA ASP A 32 -0.70 -7.36 1.50
C ASP A 32 -1.86 -7.28 2.49
N GLU A 33 -1.64 -7.68 3.75
CA GLU A 33 -2.64 -7.57 4.81
C GLU A 33 -3.09 -6.13 5.01
N TYR A 34 -2.16 -5.17 4.97
CA TYR A 34 -2.49 -3.77 5.18
C TYR A 34 -3.24 -3.15 3.98
N ILE A 35 -2.87 -3.50 2.75
CA ILE A 35 -3.63 -3.10 1.55
C ILE A 35 -5.06 -3.63 1.63
N GLN A 36 -5.25 -4.89 2.04
CA GLN A 36 -6.60 -5.47 2.21
C GLN A 36 -7.41 -4.68 3.25
N ALA A 37 -6.84 -4.43 4.43
CA ALA A 37 -7.52 -3.67 5.48
C ALA A 37 -7.89 -2.24 5.03
N LEU A 38 -7.02 -1.57 4.28
CA LEU A 38 -7.32 -0.26 3.70
C LEU A 38 -8.42 -0.35 2.63
N GLY A 39 -8.43 -1.42 1.83
CA GLY A 39 -9.47 -1.71 0.86
C GLY A 39 -10.84 -1.96 1.48
N ASP A 40 -10.89 -2.60 2.65
CA ASP A 40 -12.11 -2.76 3.44
C ASP A 40 -12.65 -1.39 3.89
N LEU A 41 -11.78 -0.57 4.49
CA LEU A 41 -12.15 0.78 4.94
C LEU A 41 -12.58 1.70 3.79
N PHE A 42 -11.95 1.57 2.61
CA PHE A 42 -12.35 2.29 1.41
C PHE A 42 -13.79 1.93 1.00
N ARG A 43 -14.13 0.64 1.04
CA ARG A 43 -15.48 0.16 0.70
C ARG A 43 -16.50 0.64 1.71
N ASP A 44 -16.21 0.51 3.00
CA ASP A 44 -17.10 0.99 4.07
C ASP A 44 -17.39 2.50 3.94
N ALA A 45 -16.35 3.30 3.66
CA ALA A 45 -16.49 4.74 3.43
C ALA A 45 -17.31 5.05 2.16
N SER A 46 -17.13 4.25 1.10
CA SER A 46 -17.89 4.39 -0.14
C SER A 46 -19.36 4.06 0.05
N ASP A 47 -19.67 2.98 0.77
CA ASP A 47 -21.03 2.57 1.08
C ASP A 47 -21.74 3.63 1.94
N LEU A 48 -21.05 4.17 2.95
CA LEU A 48 -21.58 5.23 3.82
C LEU A 48 -21.96 6.50 3.06
N SER A 49 -21.34 6.77 1.91
CA SER A 49 -21.66 7.95 1.09
C SER A 49 -23.05 7.90 0.45
N THR A 50 -23.67 6.72 0.39
CA THR A 50 -25.01 6.51 -0.17
C THR A 50 -26.03 6.02 0.86
N TYR A 51 -25.55 5.62 2.04
CA TYR A 51 -26.39 5.08 3.11
C TYR A 51 -27.28 6.16 3.73
N GLN A 52 -28.53 5.81 4.06
CA GLN A 52 -29.42 6.69 4.80
C GLN A 52 -29.03 6.71 6.28
N LEU A 53 -28.56 7.86 6.76
CA LEU A 53 -27.90 7.99 8.06
C LEU A 53 -28.87 8.11 9.25
N GLY A 54 -30.17 8.24 8.97
CA GLY A 54 -31.21 8.28 9.99
C GLY A 54 -31.41 9.67 10.60
N PHE A 55 -30.96 10.72 9.92
CA PHE A 55 -31.14 12.12 10.38
C PHE A 55 -32.53 12.70 10.04
N ALA A 56 -33.52 11.85 9.78
CA ALA A 56 -34.84 12.23 9.29
C ALA A 56 -34.77 13.01 7.96
N GLU A 57 -33.91 12.58 7.04
CA GLU A 57 -33.55 13.27 5.80
C GLU A 57 -34.75 13.61 4.91
N GLY A 58 -35.78 12.75 4.91
CA GLY A 58 -37.01 12.95 4.15
C GLY A 58 -38.04 13.88 4.80
N HIS A 59 -37.84 14.26 6.07
CA HIS A 59 -38.82 15.01 6.87
C HIS A 59 -38.27 16.35 7.37
N LEU A 60 -36.95 16.48 7.51
CA LEU A 60 -36.26 17.69 7.99
C LEU A 60 -35.17 18.09 7.01
N GLY A 61 -35.24 19.32 6.49
CA GLY A 61 -34.20 19.87 5.61
C GLY A 61 -32.82 19.99 6.30
N SER A 62 -32.80 20.20 7.62
CA SER A 62 -31.57 20.14 8.41
C SER A 62 -30.99 18.72 8.49
N GLY A 63 -31.87 17.71 8.56
CA GLY A 63 -31.50 16.30 8.51
C GLY A 63 -30.84 15.93 7.19
N ALA A 64 -31.43 16.36 6.07
CA ALA A 64 -30.83 16.17 4.75
C ALA A 64 -29.47 16.85 4.60
N THR A 65 -29.34 18.09 5.09
CA THR A 65 -28.08 18.83 5.09
C THR A 65 -27.00 18.12 5.91
N LEU A 66 -27.37 17.62 7.10
CA LEU A 66 -26.44 16.87 7.96
C LEU A 66 -26.00 15.57 7.29
N ALA A 67 -26.93 14.84 6.67
CA ALA A 67 -26.62 13.60 5.97
C ALA A 67 -25.62 13.84 4.83
N GLN A 68 -25.86 14.86 4.01
CA GLN A 68 -24.95 15.24 2.93
C GLN A 68 -23.55 15.59 3.45
N ALA A 69 -23.42 16.29 4.57
CA ALA A 69 -22.12 16.64 5.13
C ALA A 69 -21.32 15.39 5.55
N PHE A 70 -21.97 14.42 6.20
CA PHE A 70 -21.32 13.15 6.59
C PHE A 70 -20.99 12.27 5.38
N GLN A 71 -21.92 12.14 4.43
CA GLN A 71 -21.70 11.39 3.18
C GLN A 71 -20.56 11.99 2.36
N ALA A 72 -20.45 13.32 2.30
CA ALA A 72 -19.35 14.00 1.64
C ALA A 72 -18.01 13.76 2.35
N LYS A 73 -18.01 13.70 3.69
CA LYS A 73 -16.80 13.35 4.46
C LYS A 73 -16.38 11.89 4.25
N ALA A 74 -17.34 11.00 4.01
CA ALA A 74 -17.09 9.59 3.76
C ALA A 74 -16.42 9.36 2.39
N ALA A 75 -17.02 9.83 1.28
CA ALA A 75 -16.47 9.60 -0.06
C ALA A 75 -16.66 10.74 -1.08
N GLY A 76 -17.10 11.93 -0.67
CA GLY A 76 -17.54 12.99 -1.59
C GLY A 76 -16.46 13.86 -2.23
N GLY A 77 -15.17 13.61 -1.99
CA GLY A 77 -14.12 14.44 -2.59
C GLY A 77 -12.70 14.11 -2.15
N LYS A 78 -11.74 14.93 -2.58
CA LYS A 78 -10.28 14.73 -2.38
C LYS A 78 -9.82 14.68 -0.91
N ASN A 79 -10.65 15.16 0.01
CA ASN A 79 -10.37 15.18 1.47
C ASN A 79 -11.34 14.28 2.26
N SER A 80 -11.92 13.30 1.58
CA SER A 80 -12.80 12.29 2.16
C SER A 80 -12.01 11.12 2.74
N ALA A 81 -12.64 10.33 3.60
CA ALA A 81 -12.05 9.12 4.13
C ALA A 81 -11.63 8.16 3.02
N ALA A 82 -12.52 7.90 2.04
CA ALA A 82 -12.22 7.05 0.89
C ALA A 82 -10.98 7.53 0.12
N SER A 83 -10.86 8.84 -0.16
CA SER A 83 -9.67 9.36 -0.83
C SER A 83 -8.38 9.20 -0.02
N SER A 84 -8.45 9.32 1.31
CA SER A 84 -7.29 9.09 2.17
C SER A 84 -6.87 7.63 2.20
N PHE A 85 -7.84 6.69 2.28
CA PHE A 85 -7.55 5.27 2.22
C PHE A 85 -6.92 4.88 0.88
N GLN A 86 -7.44 5.38 -0.24
CA GLN A 86 -6.85 5.14 -1.55
C GLN A 86 -5.41 5.67 -1.62
N SER A 87 -5.15 6.89 -1.15
CA SER A 87 -3.80 7.44 -1.13
C SER A 87 -2.83 6.60 -0.28
N HIS A 88 -3.31 5.97 0.78
CA HIS A 88 -2.49 5.06 1.58
C HIS A 88 -2.28 3.70 0.90
N ILE A 89 -3.28 3.18 0.19
CA ILE A 89 -3.13 1.98 -0.66
C ILE A 89 -2.00 2.22 -1.67
N ASP A 90 -2.06 3.33 -2.41
CA ASP A 90 -1.07 3.68 -3.44
C ASP A 90 0.36 3.70 -2.84
N GLN A 91 0.54 4.33 -1.67
CA GLN A 91 1.84 4.37 -0.98
C GLN A 91 2.33 3.00 -0.52
N VAL A 92 1.44 2.13 -0.03
CA VAL A 92 1.83 0.77 0.40
C VAL A 92 2.15 -0.11 -0.80
N GLU A 93 1.46 0.06 -1.93
CA GLU A 93 1.79 -0.61 -3.19
C GLU A 93 3.18 -0.20 -3.72
N GLU A 94 3.51 1.09 -3.69
CA GLU A 94 4.85 1.60 -4.03
C GLU A 94 5.93 0.97 -3.12
N MET A 95 5.67 0.94 -1.81
CA MET A 95 6.58 0.33 -0.84
C MET A 95 6.76 -1.17 -1.09
N LYS A 96 5.67 -1.89 -1.36
CA LYS A 96 5.69 -3.32 -1.70
C LYS A 96 6.51 -3.57 -2.97
N ALA A 97 6.35 -2.74 -4.00
CA ALA A 97 7.10 -2.84 -5.25
C ALA A 97 8.62 -2.70 -5.03
N LEU A 98 9.03 -1.77 -4.16
CA LEU A 98 10.43 -1.62 -3.75
C LEU A 98 10.96 -2.88 -3.06
N PHE A 99 10.22 -3.45 -2.11
CA PHE A 99 10.65 -4.68 -1.42
C PHE A 99 10.73 -5.89 -2.37
N VAL A 100 9.82 -6.00 -3.33
CA VAL A 100 9.90 -7.02 -4.39
C VAL A 100 11.16 -6.83 -5.24
N ALA A 101 11.50 -5.59 -5.60
CA ALA A 101 12.71 -5.28 -6.35
C ALA A 101 13.98 -5.66 -5.57
N LEU A 102 14.03 -5.34 -4.28
CA LEU A 102 15.15 -5.70 -3.39
C LEU A 102 15.34 -7.21 -3.28
N ARG A 103 14.25 -7.97 -3.10
CA ARG A 103 14.29 -9.44 -3.07
C ARG A 103 14.90 -10.01 -4.34
N ARG A 104 14.50 -9.50 -5.51
CA ARG A 104 15.02 -9.94 -6.82
C ARG A 104 16.49 -9.57 -7.02
N GLY A 105 16.89 -8.35 -6.64
CA GLY A 105 18.28 -7.88 -6.72
C GLY A 105 19.22 -8.73 -5.86
N TYR A 106 18.79 -9.09 -4.65
CA TYR A 106 19.55 -9.97 -3.75
C TYR A 106 19.77 -11.36 -4.37
N HIS A 107 18.72 -12.04 -4.83
CA HIS A 107 18.85 -13.36 -5.46
C HIS A 107 19.71 -13.34 -6.73
N SER A 108 19.62 -12.29 -7.55
CA SER A 108 20.46 -12.13 -8.74
C SER A 108 21.94 -11.98 -8.37
N THR A 109 22.24 -11.17 -7.35
CA THR A 109 23.61 -10.93 -6.87
C THR A 109 24.22 -12.19 -6.25
N GLU A 110 23.47 -12.90 -5.41
CA GLU A 110 23.89 -14.18 -4.84
C GLU A 110 24.15 -15.24 -5.91
N ALA A 111 23.26 -15.39 -6.89
CA ALA A 111 23.43 -16.33 -8.01
C ALA A 111 24.68 -16.00 -8.86
N ASN A 112 24.94 -14.72 -9.10
CA ASN A 112 26.14 -14.26 -9.82
C ASN A 112 27.43 -14.47 -9.00
N ASN A 113 27.38 -14.31 -7.69
CA ASN A 113 28.54 -14.56 -6.82
C ASN A 113 28.83 -16.06 -6.69
N THR A 114 27.81 -16.91 -6.51
CA THR A 114 28.01 -18.38 -6.44
C THR A 114 28.56 -18.94 -7.75
N THR A 115 28.11 -18.44 -8.90
CA THR A 115 28.64 -18.85 -10.21
C THR A 115 30.05 -18.31 -10.51
N ARG A 116 30.41 -17.13 -9.98
CA ARG A 116 31.72 -16.52 -10.20
C ARG A 116 32.80 -17.00 -9.21
N PHE A 117 32.42 -17.46 -8.02
CA PHE A 117 33.36 -17.82 -6.95
C PHE A 117 33.34 -19.29 -6.50
N GLY A 118 32.47 -20.16 -7.03
CA GLY A 118 32.56 -21.61 -6.81
C GLY A 118 32.99 -22.38 -8.07
N PRO A 119 33.70 -23.53 -7.99
CA PRO A 119 34.70 -24.01 -7.03
C PRO A 119 36.13 -23.78 -7.61
N HIS A 120 36.81 -22.72 -7.18
CA HIS A 120 38.26 -22.56 -7.37
C HIS A 120 39.02 -22.80 -6.06
N GLY A 121 38.54 -23.76 -5.26
CA GLY A 121 39.28 -24.32 -4.13
C GLY A 121 39.76 -25.73 -4.48
N ARG A 122 40.98 -25.82 -4.99
CA ARG A 122 41.79 -27.04 -5.02
C ARG A 122 42.94 -26.87 -4.04
#